data_AF-A0A950GK68-F1
#
_entry.id   AF-A0A950GK68-F1
#
_cell.length_a   1.000
_cell.length_b   1.000
_cell.length_c   1.000
_cell.angle_alpha   90.00
_cell.angle_beta   90.00
_cell.angle_gamma   90.00
#
_symmetry.space_group_name_H-M   'P 1'
#
loop_
_entity.id
_entity.type
_entity.pdbx_description
1 polymer ?
#
loop_
_entity_poly.entity_id
_entity_poly.type
_entity_poly.pdbx_seq_one_letter_code
_entity_poly.pdbx_strand_id
1 'polypeptide(L)'
;MIQDVDGLHMAIGSNLVTSKKRLSGSEFRFLRTELLLSQALLARLLQVRELTVARWEKGQTRIPLTADATIRVLYEEHVGGRNQKLSDLLESLAELDDVPDRIMMEETNEGWSRAA
;
A
#
# COMPACT_ATOMS: atom_id res chain seq x y z
N MET A 1 24.38 -21.72 1.52
CA MET A 1 24.35 -20.24 1.54
C MET A 1 23.62 -19.83 0.27
N ILE A 2 22.43 -19.23 0.39
CA ILE A 2 21.75 -18.65 -0.77
C ILE A 2 22.55 -17.40 -1.13
N GLN A 3 23.08 -17.34 -2.35
CA GLN A 3 24.02 -16.28 -2.76
C GLN A 3 23.31 -14.99 -3.20
N ASP A 4 22.00 -15.05 -3.44
CA ASP A 4 21.17 -13.94 -3.89
C ASP A 4 19.78 -14.02 -3.21
N VAL A 5 19.68 -13.41 -2.03
CA VAL A 5 18.44 -13.39 -1.25
C VAL A 5 17.44 -12.39 -1.82
N ASP A 6 17.92 -11.24 -2.30
CA ASP A 6 17.08 -10.19 -2.87
C ASP A 6 16.44 -10.66 -4.17
N GLY A 7 17.21 -11.31 -5.06
CA GLY A 7 16.69 -11.92 -6.27
C GLY A 7 15.67 -13.02 -5.99
N LEU A 8 15.86 -13.80 -4.92
CA LEU A 8 14.89 -14.79 -4.48
C LEU A 8 13.56 -14.14 -4.04
N HIS A 9 13.62 -13.12 -3.20
CA HIS A 9 12.44 -12.41 -2.71
C HIS A 9 11.69 -11.74 -3.87
N MET A 10 12.42 -11.09 -4.78
CA MET A 10 11.86 -10.47 -5.96
C MET A 10 11.13 -11.49 -6.84
N ALA A 11 11.75 -12.65 -7.10
CA ALA A 11 11.14 -13.74 -7.87
C ALA A 11 9.88 -14.31 -7.21
N ILE A 12 9.89 -14.48 -5.88
CA ILE A 12 8.72 -14.91 -5.11
C ILE A 12 7.60 -13.88 -5.27
N GLY A 13 7.86 -12.61 -5.00
CA GLY A 13 6.84 -11.57 -5.09
C GLY A 13 6.28 -11.40 -6.50
N SER A 14 7.11 -11.43 -7.54
CA SER A 14 6.66 -11.38 -8.94
C SER A 14 5.75 -12.56 -9.29
N ASN A 15 6.01 -13.75 -8.77
CA ASN A 15 5.13 -14.90 -8.94
C ASN A 15 3.82 -14.76 -8.16
N LEU A 16 3.85 -14.18 -6.95
CA LEU A 16 2.66 -13.93 -6.15
C LEU A 16 1.72 -12.93 -6.81
N VAL A 17 2.23 -11.81 -7.33
CA VAL A 17 1.40 -10.77 -7.96
C VAL A 17 0.76 -11.21 -9.26
N THR A 18 1.41 -12.10 -10.02
CA THR A 18 0.88 -12.65 -11.29
C THR A 18 -0.01 -13.89 -11.11
N SER A 19 -0.08 -14.46 -9.89
CA SER A 19 -0.88 -15.66 -9.61
C SER A 19 -2.38 -15.43 -9.76
N LYS A 20 -3.10 -16.35 -10.42
CA LYS A 20 -4.57 -16.31 -10.56
C LYS A 20 -5.32 -16.66 -9.28
N LYS A 21 -4.64 -17.20 -8.27
CA LYS A 21 -5.24 -17.54 -6.97
C LYS A 21 -5.24 -16.31 -6.07
N ARG A 22 -6.22 -16.24 -5.15
CA ARG A 22 -6.19 -15.25 -4.08
C ARG A 22 -4.98 -15.50 -3.18
N LEU A 23 -4.42 -14.42 -2.65
CA LEU A 23 -3.36 -14.49 -1.66
C LEU A 23 -3.90 -15.15 -0.38
N SER A 24 -3.09 -16.02 0.19
CA SER A 24 -3.19 -16.43 1.58
C SER A 24 -2.72 -15.30 2.50
N GLY A 25 -3.01 -15.43 3.80
CA GLY A 25 -2.55 -14.47 4.80
C GLY A 25 -1.02 -14.32 4.84
N SER A 26 -0.28 -15.42 4.69
CA SER A 26 1.18 -15.39 4.67
C SER A 26 1.75 -14.74 3.41
N GLU A 27 1.14 -14.97 2.25
CA GLU A 27 1.55 -14.31 0.99
C GLU A 27 1.23 -12.81 1.02
N PHE A 28 0.08 -12.42 1.57
CA PHE A 28 -0.27 -11.02 1.78
C PHE A 28 0.72 -10.33 2.74
N ARG A 29 1.08 -11.01 3.85
CA ARG A 29 2.09 -10.53 4.80
C ARG A 29 3.47 -10.39 4.16
N PHE A 30 3.85 -11.34 3.31
CA PHE A 30 5.11 -11.31 2.57
C PHE A 30 5.19 -10.04 1.73
N LEU A 31 4.21 -9.80 0.84
CA LEU A 31 4.21 -8.60 -0.01
C LEU A 31 4.21 -7.30 0.80
N ARG A 32 3.47 -7.22 1.92
CA ARG A 32 3.50 -6.04 2.80
C ARG A 32 4.91 -5.79 3.36
N THR A 33 5.59 -6.86 3.76
CA THR A 33 6.91 -6.76 4.40
C THR A 33 7.97 -6.35 3.38
N GLU A 34 7.90 -6.85 2.15
CA GLU A 34 8.77 -6.40 1.06
C GLU A 34 8.55 -4.92 0.71
N LEU A 35 7.31 -4.43 0.84
CA LEU A 35 6.98 -3.00 0.72
C LEU A 35 7.40 -2.15 1.93
N LEU A 36 8.01 -2.76 2.97
CA LEU A 36 8.39 -2.10 4.23
C LEU A 36 7.22 -1.42 4.96
N LEU A 37 5.98 -1.86 4.74
CA LEU A 37 4.80 -1.26 5.36
C LEU A 37 4.49 -1.91 6.71
N SER A 38 4.15 -1.12 7.72
CA SER A 38 3.55 -1.66 8.95
C SER A 38 2.11 -2.11 8.71
N GLN A 39 1.55 -2.95 9.59
CA GLN A 39 0.13 -3.31 9.53
C GLN A 39 -0.77 -2.07 9.66
N ALA A 40 -0.40 -1.14 10.55
CA ALA A 40 -1.09 0.13 10.73
C ALA A 40 -1.09 1.00 9.46
N LEU A 41 0.08 1.17 8.82
CA LEU A 41 0.19 1.97 7.61
C LEU A 41 -0.62 1.36 6.46
N LEU A 42 -0.50 0.05 6.21
CA LEU A 42 -1.31 -0.62 5.20
C LEU A 42 -2.82 -0.52 5.51
N ALA A 43 -3.20 -0.59 6.78
CA ALA A 43 -4.59 -0.43 7.19
C ALA A 43 -5.12 0.98 6.89
N ARG A 44 -4.32 2.03 7.13
CA ARG A 44 -4.64 3.42 6.72
C ARG A 44 -4.80 3.54 5.21
N LEU A 45 -3.87 2.98 4.43
CA LEU A 45 -3.95 2.98 2.96
C LEU A 45 -5.25 2.34 2.45
N LEU A 46 -5.64 1.21 3.06
CA LEU A 46 -6.82 0.45 2.68
C LEU A 46 -8.11 0.93 3.37
N GLN A 47 -8.05 1.97 4.21
CA GLN A 47 -9.18 2.50 4.98
C GLN A 47 -9.89 1.43 5.82
N VAL A 48 -9.10 0.58 6.50
CA VAL A 48 -9.58 -0.45 7.42
C VAL A 48 -8.90 -0.32 8.78
N ARG A 49 -9.36 -1.07 9.77
CA ARG A 49 -8.70 -1.16 11.08
C ARG A 49 -7.43 -2.00 10.97
N GLU A 50 -6.39 -1.67 11.73
CA GLU A 50 -5.15 -2.46 11.82
C GLU A 50 -5.42 -3.93 12.18
N LEU A 51 -6.32 -4.18 13.14
CA LEU A 51 -6.73 -5.53 13.52
C LEU A 51 -7.30 -6.33 12.33
N THR A 52 -7.94 -5.68 11.38
CA THR A 52 -8.46 -6.32 10.17
C THR A 52 -7.32 -6.88 9.32
N VAL A 53 -6.25 -6.10 9.11
CA VAL A 53 -5.04 -6.56 8.41
C VAL A 53 -4.38 -7.71 9.18
N ALA A 54 -4.25 -7.59 10.51
CA ALA A 54 -3.68 -8.66 11.33
C ALA A 54 -4.47 -9.98 11.24
N ARG A 55 -5.81 -9.91 11.16
CA ARG A 55 -6.67 -11.09 10.98
C ARG A 55 -6.51 -11.73 9.60
N TRP A 56 -6.37 -10.92 8.55
CA TRP A 56 -6.06 -11.41 7.20
C TRP A 56 -4.74 -12.17 7.15
N GLU A 57 -3.67 -11.59 7.72
CA GLU A 57 -2.34 -12.21 7.72
C GLU A 57 -2.29 -13.52 8.50
N LYS A 58 -3.11 -13.64 9.55
CA LYS A 58 -3.28 -14.87 10.34
C LYS A 58 -4.24 -15.89 9.68
N GLY A 59 -4.82 -15.57 8.52
CA GLY A 59 -5.79 -16.41 7.84
C GLY A 59 -7.13 -16.56 8.59
N GLN A 60 -7.40 -15.70 9.56
CA GLN A 60 -8.62 -15.76 10.39
C GLN A 60 -9.85 -15.23 9.67
N THR A 61 -9.64 -14.29 8.74
CA THR A 61 -10.69 -13.74 7.89
C THR A 61 -10.22 -13.69 6.44
N ARG A 62 -11.17 -13.71 5.51
CA ARG A 62 -10.87 -13.64 4.08
C ARG A 62 -10.39 -12.25 3.69
N ILE A 63 -9.33 -12.19 2.88
CA ILE A 63 -8.86 -10.96 2.25
C ILE A 63 -9.89 -10.52 1.17
N PRO A 64 -10.41 -9.28 1.23
CA PRO A 64 -11.22 -8.71 0.17
C PRO A 64 -10.45 -8.64 -1.15
N LEU A 65 -11.15 -8.80 -2.28
CA LEU A 65 -10.50 -8.74 -3.60
C LEU A 65 -9.82 -7.41 -3.88
N THR A 66 -10.37 -6.31 -3.36
CA THR A 66 -9.79 -4.98 -3.48
C THR A 66 -8.45 -4.89 -2.77
N ALA A 67 -8.36 -5.35 -1.51
CA ALA A 67 -7.11 -5.37 -0.76
C ALA A 67 -6.05 -6.28 -1.41
N ASP A 68 -6.45 -7.45 -1.91
CA ASP A 68 -5.57 -8.37 -2.66
C ASP A 68 -5.03 -7.70 -3.93
N ALA A 69 -5.89 -7.06 -4.73
CA ALA A 69 -5.47 -6.35 -5.93
C ALA A 69 -4.57 -5.15 -5.62
N THR A 70 -4.90 -4.34 -4.61
CA THR A 70 -4.13 -3.14 -4.24
C THR A 70 -2.71 -3.50 -3.84
N ILE A 71 -2.51 -4.51 -2.97
CA ILE A 71 -1.15 -4.87 -2.53
C ILE A 71 -0.29 -5.41 -3.68
N ARG A 72 -0.89 -6.06 -4.67
CA ARG A 72 -0.19 -6.52 -5.88
C ARG A 72 0.27 -5.36 -6.75
N VAL A 73 -0.60 -4.40 -7.00
CA VAL A 73 -0.25 -3.19 -7.78
C VAL A 73 0.86 -2.41 -7.08
N LEU A 74 0.76 -2.22 -5.75
CA LEU A 74 1.80 -1.55 -4.97
C LEU A 74 3.15 -2.28 -5.09
N TYR A 75 3.15 -3.61 -5.03
CA TYR A 75 4.36 -4.40 -5.18
C TYR A 75 4.95 -4.37 -6.60
N GLU A 76 4.12 -4.46 -7.64
CA GLU A 76 4.57 -4.34 -9.03
C GLU A 76 5.21 -2.98 -9.30
N GLU A 77 4.62 -1.90 -8.80
CA GLU A 77 5.18 -0.55 -8.89
C GLU A 77 6.51 -0.41 -8.13
N HIS A 78 6.62 -1.05 -6.95
CA HIS A 78 7.84 -1.06 -6.15
C HIS A 78 9.00 -1.77 -6.86
N VAL A 79 8.77 -3.00 -7.36
CA VAL A 79 9.80 -3.79 -8.07
C VAL A 79 10.17 -3.17 -9.43
N GLY A 80 9.25 -2.43 -10.05
CA GLY A 80 9.51 -1.70 -11.29
C GLY A 80 10.56 -0.60 -11.17
N GLY A 81 10.95 -0.19 -9.96
CA GLY A 81 12.09 0.69 -9.68
C GLY A 81 11.98 2.11 -10.25
N ARG A 82 10.77 2.56 -10.63
CA ARG A 82 10.58 3.81 -11.39
C ARG A 82 9.63 4.82 -10.76
N ASN A 83 9.08 4.57 -9.59
CA ASN A 83 8.05 5.43 -9.05
C ASN A 83 8.46 6.07 -7.71
N GLN A 84 9.35 7.06 -7.78
CA GLN A 84 9.62 7.97 -6.66
C GLN A 84 8.32 8.48 -6.03
N LYS A 85 7.28 8.72 -6.85
CA LYS A 85 5.97 9.16 -6.39
C LYS A 85 5.27 8.15 -5.48
N LEU A 86 5.48 6.85 -5.65
CA LEU A 86 4.90 5.84 -4.75
C LEU A 86 5.57 5.93 -3.38
N SER A 87 6.89 6.01 -3.34
CA SER A 87 7.64 6.21 -2.09
C SER A 87 7.23 7.51 -1.41
N ASP A 88 7.20 8.63 -2.16
CA ASP A 88 6.77 9.93 -1.64
C ASP A 88 5.33 9.90 -1.11
N LEU A 89 4.43 9.19 -1.79
CA LEU A 89 3.04 9.02 -1.37
C LEU A 89 2.94 8.19 -0.09
N LEU A 90 3.71 7.11 0.02
CA LEU A 90 3.73 6.25 1.20
C LEU A 90 4.32 6.99 2.41
N GLU A 91 5.38 7.79 2.21
CA GLU A 91 5.94 8.68 3.23
C GLU A 91 4.91 9.73 3.65
N SER A 92 4.28 10.41 2.69
CA SER A 92 3.22 11.39 2.97
C SER A 92 2.06 10.75 3.76
N LEU A 93 1.62 9.55 3.40
CA LEU A 93 0.54 8.83 4.09
C LEU A 93 0.94 8.34 5.49
N ALA A 94 2.23 8.07 5.72
CA ALA A 94 2.75 7.78 7.05
C ALA A 94 2.75 9.03 7.94
N GLU A 95 2.94 10.21 7.35
CA GLU A 95 2.96 11.52 8.01
C GLU A 95 1.58 12.18 8.11
N LEU A 96 0.55 11.67 7.42
CA LEU A 96 -0.81 12.18 7.56
C LEU A 96 -1.34 11.92 8.98
N ASP A 97 -1.33 12.98 9.78
CA ASP A 97 -2.25 13.15 10.90
C ASP A 97 -3.62 13.61 10.38
N ASP A 98 -4.69 13.27 11.12
CA ASP A 98 -6.08 13.63 10.83
C ASP A 98 -6.32 15.13 11.09
N VAL A 99 -5.55 15.97 10.41
CA VAL A 99 -5.64 17.42 10.47
C VAL A 99 -6.68 17.85 9.45
N PRO A 100 -7.75 18.57 9.85
CA PRO A 100 -8.72 19.08 8.90
C PRO A 100 -8.02 20.06 7.95
N ASP A 101 -7.83 19.65 6.70
CA ASP A 101 -7.35 20.55 5.65
C ASP A 101 -8.49 21.52 5.31
N ARG A 102 -8.46 22.72 5.91
CA ARG A 102 -9.43 23.77 5.62
C ARG A 102 -9.09 24.38 4.28
N ILE A 103 -9.69 23.86 3.22
CA ILE A 103 -9.66 24.49 1.90
C ILE A 103 -10.64 25.66 1.92
N MET A 104 -10.11 26.89 1.97
CA MET A 104 -10.90 28.10 1.74
C MET A 104 -10.79 28.48 0.26
N MET A 105 -11.94 28.73 -0.37
CA MET A 105 -12.05 29.13 -1.76
C MET A 105 -12.60 30.55 -1.79
N GLU A 106 -11.99 31.43 -2.58
CA GLU A 106 -12.50 32.78 -2.84
C GLU A 106 -12.88 32.94 -4.31
N GLU A 107 -13.97 33.68 -4.54
CA GLU A 107 -14.38 34.07 -5.88
C GLU A 107 -13.54 35.26 -6.34
N THR A 108 -12.85 35.09 -7.46
CA THR A 108 -12.03 36.12 -8.11
C THR A 108 -12.64 36.50 -9.45
N ASN A 109 -12.12 37.56 -10.07
CA ASN A 109 -12.55 38.01 -11.40
C ASN A 109 -12.30 36.96 -12.52
N GLU A 110 -11.45 35.96 -12.27
CA GLU A 110 -11.14 34.87 -13.19
C GLU A 110 -11.80 33.53 -12.79
N GLY A 111 -12.63 33.54 -11.74
CA GLY A 111 -13.30 32.36 -11.18
C GLY A 111 -12.84 32.02 -9.77
N TRP A 112 -13.08 30.79 -9.33
CA TRP A 112 -12.77 30.35 -7.96
C TRP A 112 -11.29 29.99 -7.80
N SER A 113 -10.64 30.54 -6.77
CA SER A 113 -9.25 30.24 -6.42
C SER A 113 -9.11 29.87 -4.95
N ARG A 114 -7.99 29.24 -4.55
CA ARG A 114 -7.69 29.02 -3.12
C ARG A 114 -7.41 30.37 -2.47
N ALA A 115 -8.13 30.66 -1.39
CA ALA A 115 -7.84 31.83 -0.56
C ALA A 115 -6.45 31.67 0.07
N ALA A 116 -5.63 32.73 -0.02
CA ALA A 116 -4.28 32.79 0.52
C ALA A 116 -4.26 32.91 2.05
#